data_AF-A0AAN7UA68-F1
#
_entry.id   AF-A0AAN7UA68-F1
#
_cell.length_a   1.000
_cell.length_b   1.000
_cell.length_c   1.000
_cell.angle_alpha   90.00
_cell.angle_beta   90.00
_cell.angle_gamma   90.00
#
_symmetry.space_group_name_H-M   'P 1'
#
loop_
_entity.id
_entity.type
_entity.pdbx_description
1 polymer ?
#
loop_
_entity_poly.entity_id
_entity_poly.type
_entity_poly.pdbx_seq_one_letter_code
_entity_poly.pdbx_strand_id
1 'polypeptide(L)'
;MSLIPNTICLFDVDGTLTKPRNGITPEMKDFLATLRTKVELGVVGGSDIIKIKEQLGENCVNDFHYLFAENGLLAFKDGSLLATQDIKKFLGEENIKKFINFVLHYIADLDIPIKRGTFVEFRNGMINISPIGRNCSQQEREEFEKFDLEHKIRSTMVSVLKEKFASLGLQYSIGGQISFDVFPVGWDKTYCLRHLPEDQYKTIYFFGDKTFVGGNDYEIANDPRITKSFTVTSPIDTKNFLSELFYKQ
;
A
#
# COMPACT_ATOMS: atom_id res chain seq x y z
N MET A 1 -17.51 -27.55 -4.75
CA MET A 1 -18.02 -26.97 -3.49
C MET A 1 -18.53 -25.57 -3.83
N SER A 2 -19.64 -25.13 -3.24
CA SER A 2 -20.07 -23.74 -3.38
C SER A 2 -19.22 -22.85 -2.48
N LEU A 3 -18.97 -21.61 -2.90
CA LEU A 3 -18.31 -20.60 -2.07
C LEU A 3 -19.09 -20.42 -0.76
N ILE A 4 -18.36 -20.18 0.33
CA ILE A 4 -18.94 -19.73 1.59
C ILE A 4 -19.55 -18.36 1.31
N PRO A 5 -20.87 -18.20 1.45
CA PRO A 5 -21.56 -16.99 1.05
C PRO A 5 -21.10 -15.80 1.91
N ASN A 6 -21.10 -14.62 1.30
CA ASN A 6 -20.85 -13.34 1.95
C ASN A 6 -19.53 -13.24 2.74
N THR A 7 -18.52 -14.04 2.36
CA THR A 7 -17.22 -14.11 3.04
C THR A 7 -16.07 -13.89 2.05
N ILE A 8 -15.14 -13.00 2.40
CA ILE A 8 -13.93 -12.72 1.63
C ILE A 8 -12.70 -12.70 2.55
N CYS A 9 -11.59 -13.22 2.05
CA CYS A 9 -10.27 -13.04 2.66
C CYS A 9 -9.45 -12.04 1.84
N LEU A 10 -8.99 -10.98 2.48
CA LEU A 10 -8.09 -9.97 1.93
C LEU A 10 -6.67 -10.21 2.44
N PHE A 11 -5.69 -10.14 1.55
CA PHE A 11 -4.29 -10.39 1.87
C PHE A 11 -3.44 -9.18 1.48
N ASP A 12 -2.57 -8.73 2.39
CA ASP A 12 -1.34 -8.07 1.96
C ASP A 12 -0.46 -9.02 1.11
N VAL A 13 0.51 -8.47 0.37
CA VAL A 13 1.39 -9.24 -0.51
C VAL A 13 2.70 -9.61 0.18
N ASP A 14 3.50 -8.61 0.56
CA ASP A 14 4.92 -8.76 0.86
C ASP A 14 5.16 -9.04 2.34
N GLY A 15 5.60 -10.26 2.67
CA GLY A 15 5.64 -10.74 4.06
C GLY A 15 4.41 -11.57 4.44
N THR A 16 3.32 -11.41 3.70
CA THR A 16 2.03 -12.07 3.96
C THR A 16 1.77 -13.25 3.02
N LEU A 17 1.79 -13.06 1.70
CA LEU A 17 1.65 -14.14 0.70
C LEU A 17 3.00 -14.60 0.16
N THR A 18 3.98 -13.70 0.13
CA THR A 18 5.34 -13.97 -0.31
C THR A 18 6.33 -13.66 0.79
N LYS A 19 7.54 -14.22 0.69
CA LYS A 19 8.66 -13.68 1.48
C LYS A 19 8.97 -12.25 1.01
N PRO A 20 9.51 -11.37 1.88
CA PRO A 20 9.86 -10.00 1.50
C PRO A 20 10.67 -9.94 0.20
N ARG A 21 10.17 -9.19 -0.79
CA ARG A 21 10.77 -8.97 -2.12
C ARG A 21 11.02 -10.24 -2.95
N ASN A 22 10.28 -11.31 -2.70
CA ASN A 22 10.39 -12.56 -3.45
C ASN A 22 9.06 -12.90 -4.16
N GLY A 23 9.14 -13.78 -5.15
CA GLY A 23 7.97 -14.37 -5.79
C GLY A 23 7.23 -15.37 -4.89
N ILE A 24 5.95 -15.56 -5.18
CA ILE A 24 5.09 -16.57 -4.55
C ILE A 24 5.63 -17.96 -4.83
N THR A 25 5.59 -18.84 -3.84
CA THR A 25 6.00 -20.23 -4.01
C THR A 25 4.90 -21.02 -4.76
N PRO A 26 5.25 -22.05 -5.54
CA PRO A 26 4.26 -22.94 -6.16
C PRO A 26 3.28 -23.53 -5.13
N GLU A 27 3.79 -23.93 -3.97
CA GLU A 27 2.97 -24.47 -2.88
C GLU A 27 1.90 -23.49 -2.38
N MET A 28 2.25 -22.22 -2.19
CA MET A 28 1.28 -21.19 -1.79
C MET A 28 0.27 -20.92 -2.91
N LYS A 29 0.74 -20.87 -4.16
CA LYS A 29 -0.12 -20.65 -5.33
C LYS A 29 -1.17 -21.76 -5.47
N ASP A 30 -0.77 -23.02 -5.37
CA ASP A 30 -1.68 -24.18 -5.45
C ASP A 30 -2.67 -24.20 -4.28
N PHE A 31 -2.20 -23.83 -3.08
CA PHE A 31 -3.05 -23.69 -1.91
C PHE A 31 -4.13 -22.61 -2.10
N LEU A 32 -3.75 -21.42 -2.56
CA LEU A 32 -4.69 -20.33 -2.82
C LEU A 32 -5.67 -20.67 -3.96
N ALA A 33 -5.22 -21.34 -5.01
CA ALA A 33 -6.09 -21.82 -6.09
C ALA A 33 -7.15 -22.79 -5.57
N THR A 34 -6.77 -23.70 -4.66
CA THR A 34 -7.72 -24.60 -3.99
C THR A 34 -8.67 -23.81 -3.08
N LEU A 35 -8.16 -22.88 -2.29
CA LEU A 35 -8.95 -22.06 -1.37
C LEU A 35 -9.95 -21.17 -2.11
N ARG A 36 -9.60 -20.67 -3.30
CA ARG A 36 -10.47 -19.87 -4.18
C ARG A 36 -11.77 -20.60 -4.54
N THR A 37 -11.80 -21.93 -4.47
CA THR A 37 -13.02 -22.73 -4.69
C THR A 37 -13.94 -22.81 -3.47
N LYS A 38 -13.50 -22.31 -2.31
CA LYS A 38 -14.20 -22.35 -1.02
C LYS A 38 -14.62 -20.96 -0.53
N VAL A 39 -13.82 -19.93 -0.78
CA VAL A 39 -14.10 -18.56 -0.30
C VAL A 39 -13.58 -17.54 -1.31
N GLU A 40 -14.19 -16.35 -1.34
CA GLU A 40 -13.67 -15.26 -2.16
C GLU A 40 -12.33 -14.76 -1.61
N LEU A 41 -11.44 -14.38 -2.52
CA LEU A 41 -10.07 -13.99 -2.22
C LEU A 41 -9.78 -12.65 -2.87
N GLY A 42 -9.19 -11.73 -2.12
CA GLY A 42 -8.72 -10.44 -2.60
C GLY A 42 -7.28 -10.17 -2.16
N VAL A 43 -6.51 -9.49 -2.99
CA VAL A 43 -5.18 -8.99 -2.62
C VAL A 43 -5.21 -7.47 -2.53
N VAL A 44 -4.53 -6.89 -1.55
CA VAL A 44 -4.34 -5.45 -1.39
C VAL A 44 -2.88 -5.11 -1.13
N GLY A 45 -2.25 -4.42 -2.09
CA GLY A 45 -0.86 -3.98 -2.00
C GLY A 45 -0.73 -2.48 -2.23
N GLY A 46 0.19 -1.84 -1.51
CA GLY A 46 0.54 -0.43 -1.76
C GLY A 46 1.40 -0.23 -3.00
N SER A 47 1.94 -1.30 -3.56
CA SER A 47 2.73 -1.29 -4.80
C SER A 47 1.85 -1.14 -6.04
N ASP A 48 2.47 -0.70 -7.14
CA ASP A 48 1.88 -0.76 -8.48
C ASP A 48 1.60 -2.22 -8.93
N ILE A 49 0.80 -2.35 -9.99
CA ILE A 49 0.42 -3.65 -10.55
C ILE A 49 1.62 -4.45 -11.08
N ILE A 50 2.68 -3.78 -11.54
CA ILE A 50 3.87 -4.45 -12.11
C ILE A 50 4.57 -5.24 -11.01
N LYS A 51 4.82 -4.61 -9.86
CA LYS A 51 5.42 -5.28 -8.70
C LYS A 51 4.54 -6.39 -8.14
N ILE A 52 3.22 -6.18 -8.08
CA ILE A 52 2.31 -7.24 -7.63
C ILE A 52 2.38 -8.45 -8.59
N LYS A 53 2.49 -8.21 -9.90
CA LYS A 53 2.69 -9.28 -10.90
C LYS A 53 4.06 -9.96 -10.79
N GLU A 54 5.13 -9.22 -10.51
CA GLU A 54 6.44 -9.82 -10.23
C GLU A 54 6.38 -10.78 -9.04
N GLN A 55 5.59 -10.44 -8.01
CA GLN A 55 5.46 -11.26 -6.81
C GLN A 55 4.46 -12.41 -6.96
N LEU A 56 3.29 -12.18 -7.54
CA LEU A 56 2.19 -13.17 -7.58
C LEU A 56 2.06 -13.88 -8.95
N GLY A 57 2.84 -13.45 -9.94
CA GLY A 57 2.79 -13.92 -11.31
C GLY A 57 1.90 -13.05 -12.21
N GLU A 58 2.16 -13.12 -13.52
CA GLU A 58 1.49 -12.28 -14.53
C GLU A 58 -0.04 -12.43 -14.58
N ASN A 59 -0.55 -13.61 -14.20
CA ASN A 59 -1.98 -13.92 -14.23
C ASN A 59 -2.71 -13.56 -12.92
N CYS A 60 -2.06 -12.89 -11.97
CA CYS A 60 -2.62 -12.64 -10.64
C CYS A 60 -3.99 -11.93 -10.65
N VAL A 61 -4.28 -11.10 -11.66
CA VAL A 61 -5.60 -10.45 -11.82
C VAL A 61 -6.75 -11.44 -12.00
N ASN A 62 -6.47 -12.66 -12.49
CA ASN A 62 -7.44 -13.74 -12.66
C ASN A 62 -7.36 -14.77 -11.51
N ASP A 63 -6.20 -14.86 -10.84
CA ASP A 63 -5.98 -15.82 -9.75
C ASP A 63 -6.74 -15.41 -8.47
N PHE A 64 -7.16 -14.15 -8.35
CA PHE A 64 -7.97 -13.63 -7.25
C PHE A 64 -9.32 -13.08 -7.74
N HIS A 65 -10.33 -13.04 -6.87
CA HIS A 65 -11.61 -12.41 -7.19
C HIS A 65 -11.48 -10.89 -7.22
N TYR A 66 -10.67 -10.34 -6.31
CA TYR A 66 -10.27 -8.93 -6.31
C TYR A 66 -8.76 -8.77 -6.30
N LEU A 67 -8.26 -7.77 -7.03
CA LEU A 67 -6.88 -7.34 -6.92
C LEU A 67 -6.85 -5.82 -6.81
N PHE A 68 -6.29 -5.34 -5.70
CA PHE A 68 -6.18 -3.93 -5.36
C PHE A 68 -4.71 -3.52 -5.35
N ALA A 69 -4.28 -2.90 -6.44
CA ALA A 69 -2.97 -2.27 -6.54
C ALA A 69 -3.06 -0.80 -6.06
N GLU A 70 -1.94 -0.26 -5.60
CA GLU A 70 -1.87 1.10 -5.03
C GLU A 70 -2.97 1.31 -3.96
N ASN A 71 -3.10 0.38 -3.01
CA ASN A 71 -4.14 0.36 -1.96
C ASN A 71 -5.60 0.25 -2.47
N GLY A 72 -5.80 -0.10 -3.74
CA GLY A 72 -7.11 -0.14 -4.39
C GLY A 72 -7.45 1.10 -5.19
N LEU A 73 -6.49 2.01 -5.40
CA LEU A 73 -6.64 3.08 -6.37
C LEU A 73 -6.69 2.53 -7.79
N LEU A 74 -6.01 1.41 -8.05
CA LEU A 74 -6.23 0.57 -9.21
C LEU A 74 -6.82 -0.77 -8.74
N ALA A 75 -8.06 -1.04 -9.14
CA ALA A 75 -8.82 -2.20 -8.69
C ALA A 75 -9.26 -3.07 -9.88
N PHE A 76 -9.15 -4.38 -9.71
CA PHE A 76 -9.66 -5.38 -10.63
C PHE A 76 -10.64 -6.31 -9.90
N LYS A 77 -11.67 -6.77 -10.64
CA LYS A 77 -12.60 -7.81 -10.20
C LYS A 77 -12.72 -8.85 -11.30
N ASP A 78 -12.47 -10.11 -10.96
CA ASP A 78 -12.52 -11.25 -11.89
C ASP A 78 -11.79 -10.98 -13.22
N GLY A 79 -10.53 -10.52 -13.12
CA GLY A 79 -9.69 -10.19 -14.28
C GLY A 79 -10.00 -8.86 -14.97
N SER A 80 -11.16 -8.24 -14.69
CA SER A 80 -11.60 -7.01 -15.35
C SER A 80 -11.28 -5.77 -14.52
N LEU A 81 -10.94 -4.67 -15.20
CA LEU A 81 -10.73 -3.38 -14.52
C LEU A 81 -12.03 -2.93 -13.86
N LEU A 82 -11.99 -2.77 -12.53
CA LEU A 82 -13.11 -2.31 -11.73
C LEU A 82 -13.07 -0.79 -11.53
N ALA A 83 -11.91 -0.26 -11.14
CA ALA A 83 -11.73 1.16 -10.88
C ALA A 83 -10.28 1.61 -11.07
N THR A 84 -10.11 2.87 -11.43
CA THR A 84 -8.82 3.57 -11.40
C THR A 84 -9.01 4.97 -10.85
N GLN A 85 -8.07 5.42 -10.02
CA GLN A 85 -8.07 6.73 -9.39
C GLN A 85 -6.79 7.47 -9.71
N ASP A 86 -6.92 8.80 -9.73
CA ASP A 86 -5.85 9.70 -10.09
C ASP A 86 -5.87 10.87 -9.11
N ILE A 87 -4.76 11.06 -8.39
CA ILE A 87 -4.58 12.16 -7.44
C ILE A 87 -4.80 13.53 -8.12
N LYS A 88 -4.55 13.63 -9.44
CA LYS A 88 -4.86 14.81 -10.24
C LYS A 88 -6.35 15.13 -10.29
N LYS A 89 -7.20 14.11 -10.40
CA LYS A 89 -8.66 14.30 -10.37
C LYS A 89 -9.14 14.72 -8.98
N PHE A 90 -8.49 14.22 -7.93
CA PHE A 90 -8.84 14.56 -6.55
C PHE A 90 -8.42 15.99 -6.17
N LEU A 91 -7.14 16.34 -6.39
CA LEU A 91 -6.60 17.63 -5.98
C LEU A 91 -6.90 18.75 -6.97
N GLY A 92 -6.98 18.44 -8.26
CA GLY A 92 -7.00 19.41 -9.34
C GLY A 92 -5.63 20.04 -9.62
N GLU A 93 -5.40 20.44 -10.87
CA GLU A 93 -4.13 21.00 -11.34
C GLU A 93 -3.66 22.23 -10.56
N GLU A 94 -4.58 23.13 -10.18
CA GLU A 94 -4.21 24.34 -9.46
C GLU A 94 -3.63 24.05 -8.07
N ASN A 95 -4.19 23.07 -7.35
CA ASN A 95 -3.64 22.69 -6.04
C ASN A 95 -2.35 21.90 -6.18
N ILE A 96 -2.24 21.03 -7.18
CA ILE A 96 -1.00 20.29 -7.48
C ILE A 96 0.14 21.26 -7.81
N LYS A 97 -0.09 22.22 -8.70
CA LYS A 97 0.89 23.25 -9.07
C LYS A 97 1.34 24.04 -7.84
N LYS A 98 0.41 24.50 -6.99
CA LYS A 98 0.73 25.20 -5.73
C LYS A 98 1.56 24.33 -4.78
N PHE A 99 1.19 23.07 -4.63
CA PHE A 99 1.89 22.10 -3.78
C PHE A 99 3.32 21.86 -4.28
N ILE A 100 3.48 21.52 -5.56
CA ILE A 100 4.78 21.23 -6.17
C ILE A 100 5.68 22.46 -6.15
N ASN A 101 5.18 23.65 -6.50
CA ASN A 101 5.98 24.88 -6.44
C ASN A 101 6.53 25.13 -5.03
N PHE A 102 5.68 24.98 -4.00
CA PHE A 102 6.13 25.14 -2.63
C PHE A 102 7.19 24.10 -2.25
N VAL A 103 6.97 22.83 -2.59
CA VAL A 103 7.93 21.76 -2.32
C VAL A 103 9.27 22.03 -3.00
N LEU A 104 9.28 22.46 -4.26
CA LEU A 104 10.49 22.74 -5.01
C LEU A 104 11.25 23.94 -4.43
N HIS A 105 10.56 25.02 -4.04
CA HIS A 105 11.19 26.14 -3.34
C HIS A 105 11.77 25.71 -1.99
N TYR A 106 10.99 24.97 -1.19
CA TYR A 106 11.45 24.45 0.09
C TYR A 106 12.72 23.60 -0.07
N ILE A 107 12.74 22.67 -1.03
CA ILE A 107 13.90 21.81 -1.29
C ILE A 107 15.08 22.61 -1.85
N ALA A 108 14.85 23.65 -2.66
CA ALA A 108 15.92 24.51 -3.15
C ALA A 108 16.68 25.18 -1.97
N ASP A 109 15.94 25.66 -0.97
CA ASP A 109 16.49 26.37 0.19
C ASP A 109 17.00 25.46 1.31
N LEU A 110 16.72 24.15 1.26
CA LEU A 110 17.22 23.19 2.26
C LEU A 110 18.75 23.11 2.25
N ASP A 111 19.37 23.32 3.41
CA ASP A 111 20.79 23.06 3.60
C ASP A 111 21.01 21.60 4.03
N ILE A 112 21.38 20.74 3.08
CA ILE A 112 21.71 19.34 3.31
C ILE A 112 22.99 18.98 2.55
N PRO A 113 23.80 18.02 3.03
CA PRO A 113 25.12 17.76 2.46
C PRO A 113 25.09 17.36 0.98
N ILE A 114 24.05 16.66 0.55
CA ILE A 114 23.94 16.08 -0.78
C ILE A 114 22.53 16.33 -1.34
N LYS A 115 22.48 16.85 -2.57
CA LYS A 115 21.29 16.85 -3.44
C LYS A 115 21.61 16.14 -4.76
N ARG A 116 20.64 15.40 -5.29
CA ARG A 116 20.72 14.66 -6.55
C ARG A 116 19.59 15.12 -7.46
N GLY A 117 18.64 14.24 -7.78
CA GLY A 117 17.52 14.53 -8.67
C GLY A 117 16.32 13.64 -8.37
N THR A 118 15.18 13.95 -8.99
CA THR A 118 13.88 13.34 -8.67
C THR A 118 13.48 13.61 -7.22
N PHE A 119 13.34 14.90 -6.91
CA PHE A 119 12.90 15.40 -5.60
C PHE A 119 11.39 15.24 -5.39
N VAL A 120 10.65 15.32 -6.49
CA VAL A 120 9.19 15.13 -6.57
C VAL A 120 8.95 14.06 -7.63
N GLU A 121 8.39 12.93 -7.23
CA GLU A 121 7.98 11.86 -8.14
C GLU A 121 6.45 11.73 -8.09
N PHE A 122 5.81 12.03 -9.21
CA PHE A 122 4.36 11.94 -9.35
C PHE A 122 3.95 10.52 -9.74
N ARG A 123 3.03 9.93 -9.00
CA ARG A 123 2.43 8.61 -9.27
C ARG A 123 0.91 8.76 -9.40
N ASN A 124 0.20 7.71 -9.81
CA ASN A 124 -1.27 7.76 -9.95
C ASN A 124 -1.92 8.13 -8.62
N GLY A 125 -1.54 7.45 -7.55
CA GLY A 125 -2.19 7.60 -6.25
C GLY A 125 -1.59 8.65 -5.31
N MET A 126 -0.37 9.10 -5.57
CA MET A 126 0.42 9.81 -4.57
C MET A 126 1.55 10.60 -5.21
N ILE A 127 2.15 11.48 -4.41
CA ILE A 127 3.38 12.19 -4.75
C ILE A 127 4.44 11.77 -3.74
N ASN A 128 5.55 11.20 -4.20
CA ASN A 128 6.70 10.88 -3.34
C ASN A 128 7.66 12.07 -3.33
N ILE A 129 8.01 12.54 -2.14
CA ILE A 129 8.92 13.67 -1.92
C ILE A 129 10.21 13.16 -1.29
N SER A 130 11.36 13.51 -1.88
CA SER A 130 12.68 13.17 -1.37
C SER A 130 13.58 14.40 -1.31
N PRO A 131 14.00 14.87 -0.11
CA PRO A 131 14.88 16.04 0.00
C PRO A 131 16.24 15.88 -0.70
N ILE A 132 16.87 14.71 -0.55
CA ILE A 132 18.12 14.37 -1.27
C ILE A 132 17.87 14.08 -2.75
N GLY A 133 16.68 13.58 -3.11
CA GLY A 133 16.31 13.14 -4.46
C GLY A 133 16.54 11.64 -4.68
N ARG A 134 15.60 10.97 -5.36
CA ARG A 134 15.59 9.50 -5.53
C ARG A 134 16.75 8.95 -6.37
N ASN A 135 17.39 9.79 -7.18
CA ASN A 135 18.52 9.40 -8.04
C ASN A 135 19.84 9.25 -7.25
N CYS A 136 19.81 9.31 -5.91
CA CYS A 136 20.97 9.06 -5.08
C CYS A 136 21.35 7.56 -5.03
N SER A 137 22.64 7.30 -4.79
CA SER A 137 23.19 5.96 -4.65
C SER A 137 22.72 5.29 -3.35
N GLN A 138 22.91 3.97 -3.20
CA GLN A 138 22.57 3.28 -1.95
C GLN A 138 23.38 3.81 -0.76
N GLN A 139 24.67 4.10 -0.96
CA GLN A 139 25.51 4.70 0.06
C GLN A 139 24.96 6.08 0.49
N GLU A 140 24.55 6.91 -0.48
CA GLU A 140 23.97 8.22 -0.20
C GLU A 140 22.62 8.13 0.53
N ARG A 141 21.84 7.05 0.30
CA ARG A 141 20.60 6.78 1.05
C ARG A 141 20.89 6.52 2.52
N GLU A 142 21.89 5.71 2.82
CA GLU A 142 22.31 5.36 4.18
C GLU A 142 22.88 6.56 4.93
N GLU A 143 23.67 7.39 4.23
CA GLU A 143 24.21 8.63 4.78
C GLU A 143 23.10 9.66 5.05
N PHE A 144 22.17 9.84 4.11
CA PHE A 144 21.02 10.73 4.29
C PHE A 144 20.10 10.25 5.41
N GLU A 145 19.86 8.95 5.55
CA GLU A 145 19.02 8.41 6.63
C GLU A 145 19.61 8.75 8.00
N LYS A 146 20.93 8.56 8.19
CA LYS A 146 21.62 8.96 9.42
C LYS A 146 21.50 10.46 9.68
N PHE A 147 21.76 11.27 8.66
CA PHE A 147 21.65 12.72 8.73
C PHE A 147 20.22 13.17 9.07
N ASP A 148 19.20 12.58 8.44
CA ASP A 148 17.80 12.87 8.68
C ASP A 148 17.33 12.44 10.07
N LEU A 149 17.85 11.33 10.61
CA LEU A 149 17.56 10.91 11.98
C LEU A 149 18.10 11.89 13.01
N GLU A 150 19.26 12.49 12.76
CA GLU A 150 19.87 13.52 13.62
C GLU A 150 19.17 14.88 13.48
N HIS A 151 19.01 15.35 12.24
CA HIS A 151 18.56 16.72 11.92
C HIS A 151 17.06 16.85 11.63
N LYS A 152 16.32 15.74 11.57
CA LYS A 152 14.86 15.70 11.40
C LYS A 152 14.36 16.41 10.14
N ILE A 153 15.08 16.29 9.03
CA ILE A 153 14.79 17.01 7.77
C ILE A 153 13.38 16.70 7.26
N ARG A 154 13.05 15.42 7.08
CA ARG A 154 11.75 14.96 6.56
C ARG A 154 10.60 15.29 7.51
N SER A 155 10.75 15.04 8.81
CA SER A 155 9.67 15.32 9.77
C SER A 155 9.40 16.81 9.95
N THR A 156 10.43 17.65 9.87
CA THR A 156 10.28 19.11 9.86
C THR A 156 9.55 19.56 8.59
N MET A 157 9.99 19.09 7.42
CA MET A 157 9.35 19.41 6.14
C MET A 157 7.88 18.96 6.10
N VAL A 158 7.58 17.75 6.58
CA VAL A 158 6.21 17.23 6.68
C VAL A 158 5.35 18.12 7.58
N SER A 159 5.88 18.60 8.71
CA SER A 159 5.14 19.48 9.61
C SER A 159 4.77 20.81 8.95
N VAL A 160 5.72 21.41 8.23
CA VAL A 160 5.47 22.64 7.44
C VAL A 160 4.43 22.41 6.34
N LEU A 161 4.52 21.28 5.62
CA LEU A 161 3.56 20.95 4.56
C LEU A 161 2.15 20.72 5.11
N LYS A 162 2.03 20.01 6.25
CA LYS A 162 0.74 19.77 6.93
C LYS A 162 0.06 21.07 7.32
N GLU A 163 0.80 22.02 7.88
CA GLU A 163 0.26 23.33 8.26
C GLU A 163 -0.18 24.11 7.01
N LYS A 164 0.71 24.22 6.00
CA LYS A 164 0.46 25.02 4.80
C LYS A 164 -0.68 24.50 3.94
N PHE A 165 -0.84 23.18 3.86
CA PHE A 165 -1.81 22.51 3.00
C PHE A 165 -2.88 21.76 3.78
N ALA A 166 -3.17 22.18 5.03
CA ALA A 166 -4.16 21.55 5.89
C ALA A 166 -5.55 21.41 5.22
N SER A 167 -5.92 22.38 4.37
CA SER A 167 -7.20 22.38 3.66
C SER A 167 -7.30 21.37 2.52
N LEU A 168 -6.20 20.73 2.10
CA LEU A 168 -6.19 19.79 0.97
C LEU A 168 -6.52 18.35 1.38
N GLY A 169 -6.67 18.07 2.68
CA GLY A 169 -6.98 16.73 3.16
C GLY A 169 -5.90 15.71 2.81
N LEU A 170 -4.63 16.10 2.96
CA LEU A 170 -3.46 15.26 2.65
C LEU A 170 -2.93 14.56 3.90
N GLN A 171 -2.53 13.31 3.72
CA GLN A 171 -1.75 12.50 4.65
C GLN A 171 -0.32 12.39 4.16
N TYR A 172 0.61 12.30 5.12
CA TYR A 172 2.04 12.29 4.88
C TYR A 172 2.64 11.10 5.63
N SER A 173 3.31 10.20 4.92
CA SER A 173 3.91 9.00 5.48
C SER A 173 5.41 8.97 5.23
N ILE A 174 6.21 9.13 6.29
CA ILE A 174 7.66 9.00 6.20
C ILE A 174 8.00 7.52 6.17
N GLY A 175 8.66 7.07 5.10
CA GLY A 175 8.97 5.67 4.88
C GLY A 175 10.30 5.48 4.17
N GLY A 176 11.00 4.40 4.52
CA GLY A 176 12.33 4.10 4.00
C GLY A 176 13.37 5.17 4.37
N GLN A 177 14.44 5.24 3.59
CA GLN A 177 15.65 5.96 3.96
C GLN A 177 15.61 7.47 3.59
N ILE A 178 14.94 7.83 2.48
CA ILE A 178 15.16 9.14 1.84
C ILE A 178 13.90 9.94 1.50
N SER A 179 12.71 9.40 1.70
CA SER A 179 11.49 10.01 1.18
C SER A 179 10.32 9.92 2.16
N PHE A 180 9.24 10.58 1.79
CA PHE A 180 7.91 10.41 2.35
C PHE A 180 6.87 10.50 1.24
N ASP A 181 5.77 9.77 1.40
CA ASP A 181 4.65 9.78 0.47
C ASP A 181 3.60 10.80 0.92
N VAL A 182 2.97 11.45 -0.07
CA VAL A 182 1.89 12.42 0.13
C VAL A 182 0.69 11.97 -0.70
N PHE A 183 -0.44 11.74 -0.03
CA PHE A 183 -1.65 11.21 -0.64
C PHE A 183 -2.90 11.72 0.10
N PRO A 184 -4.08 11.73 -0.50
CA PRO A 184 -5.32 12.10 0.19
C PRO A 184 -5.58 11.19 1.41
N VAL A 185 -6.12 11.77 2.49
CA VAL A 185 -6.53 11.01 3.68
C VAL A 185 -7.47 9.86 3.29
N GLY A 186 -7.22 8.68 3.85
CA GLY A 186 -8.00 7.47 3.59
C GLY A 186 -7.64 6.75 2.28
N TRP A 187 -6.53 7.11 1.64
CA TRP A 187 -5.91 6.35 0.52
C TRP A 187 -4.88 5.32 1.01
N ASP A 188 -4.91 4.97 2.30
CA ASP A 188 -4.29 3.76 2.85
C ASP A 188 -5.06 2.48 2.41
N LYS A 189 -4.68 1.30 2.92
CA LYS A 189 -5.30 0.02 2.51
C LYS A 189 -6.81 -0.05 2.76
N THR A 190 -7.37 0.75 3.67
CA THR A 190 -8.83 0.83 3.87
C THR A 190 -9.56 1.37 2.62
N TYR A 191 -8.83 2.03 1.70
CA TYR A 191 -9.39 2.52 0.45
C TYR A 191 -10.04 1.39 -0.35
N CYS A 192 -9.44 0.20 -0.39
CA CYS A 192 -9.94 -0.92 -1.17
C CYS A 192 -11.33 -1.40 -0.73
N LEU A 193 -11.67 -1.22 0.55
CA LEU A 193 -12.93 -1.68 1.12
C LEU A 193 -14.15 -0.99 0.51
N ARG A 194 -13.98 0.19 -0.12
CA ARG A 194 -15.08 0.87 -0.85
C ARG A 194 -15.53 0.11 -2.11
N HIS A 195 -14.70 -0.79 -2.62
CA HIS A 195 -14.97 -1.57 -3.82
C HIS A 195 -15.71 -2.89 -3.49
N LEU A 196 -15.87 -3.19 -2.20
CA LEU A 196 -16.64 -4.33 -1.71
C LEU A 196 -18.07 -3.84 -1.40
N PRO A 197 -19.11 -4.37 -2.07
CA PRO A 197 -20.49 -3.98 -1.77
C PRO A 197 -20.85 -4.36 -0.32
N GLU A 198 -21.38 -3.39 0.44
CA GLU A 198 -21.70 -3.56 1.86
C GLU A 198 -22.75 -4.64 2.12
N ASP A 199 -23.68 -4.83 1.18
CA ASP A 199 -24.72 -5.86 1.22
C ASP A 199 -24.20 -7.26 0.83
N GLN A 200 -23.05 -7.32 0.13
CA GLN A 200 -22.46 -8.57 -0.34
C GLN A 200 -21.62 -9.28 0.74
N TYR A 201 -20.83 -8.57 1.54
CA TYR A 201 -19.89 -9.21 2.48
C TYR A 201 -20.24 -8.93 3.93
N LYS A 202 -20.56 -10.00 4.66
CA LYS A 202 -20.80 -9.98 6.12
C LYS A 202 -19.55 -10.32 6.90
N THR A 203 -18.66 -11.10 6.28
CA THR A 203 -17.41 -11.57 6.89
C THR A 203 -16.24 -11.14 6.02
N ILE A 204 -15.41 -10.24 6.53
CA ILE A 204 -14.16 -9.82 5.88
C ILE A 204 -13.01 -10.19 6.79
N TYR A 205 -12.18 -11.13 6.34
CA TYR A 205 -10.93 -11.46 7.00
C TYR A 205 -9.79 -10.70 6.35
N PHE A 206 -8.89 -10.14 7.15
CA PHE A 206 -7.69 -9.50 6.64
C PHE A 206 -6.44 -10.19 7.18
N PHE A 207 -5.42 -10.38 6.34
CA PHE A 207 -4.13 -10.95 6.69
C PHE A 207 -3.03 -9.95 6.31
N GLY A 208 -2.15 -9.63 7.26
CA GLY A 208 -1.05 -8.68 7.06
C GLY A 208 0.08 -8.86 8.07
N ASP A 209 1.31 -8.49 7.69
CA ASP A 209 2.50 -8.62 8.53
C ASP A 209 2.79 -7.35 9.35
N LYS A 210 2.30 -6.18 8.92
CA LYS A 210 2.59 -4.87 9.54
C LYS A 210 1.35 -4.22 10.12
N THR A 211 0.65 -4.96 10.97
CA THR A 211 -0.57 -4.53 11.67
C THR A 211 -0.31 -3.72 12.94
N PHE A 212 0.96 -3.43 13.28
CA PHE A 212 1.35 -2.58 14.40
C PHE A 212 1.20 -1.09 14.05
N VAL A 213 1.07 -0.22 15.06
CA VAL A 213 0.94 1.24 14.86
C VAL A 213 2.08 1.78 14.00
N GLY A 214 1.75 2.41 12.87
CA GLY A 214 2.71 2.93 11.89
C GLY A 214 3.13 1.94 10.80
N GLY A 215 2.73 0.68 10.91
CA GLY A 215 2.78 -0.29 9.81
C GLY A 215 1.68 -0.01 8.76
N ASN A 216 1.92 -0.38 7.50
CA ASN A 216 1.01 -0.08 6.39
C ASN A 216 -0.26 -0.95 6.37
N ASP A 217 -0.36 -1.95 7.24
CA ASP A 217 -1.59 -2.73 7.44
C ASP A 217 -2.40 -2.25 8.64
N TYR A 218 -1.89 -1.29 9.42
CA TYR A 218 -2.50 -0.89 10.68
C TYR A 218 -3.94 -0.42 10.49
N GLU A 219 -4.18 0.49 9.55
CA GLU A 219 -5.48 1.09 9.33
C GLU A 219 -6.52 0.06 8.88
N ILE A 220 -6.19 -0.78 7.88
CA ILE A 220 -7.10 -1.84 7.42
C ILE A 220 -7.32 -2.89 8.52
N ALA A 221 -6.28 -3.28 9.24
CA ALA A 221 -6.39 -4.33 10.26
C ALA A 221 -7.31 -3.92 11.43
N ASN A 222 -7.49 -2.62 11.67
CA ASN A 222 -8.33 -2.06 12.73
C ASN A 222 -9.62 -1.41 12.20
N ASP A 223 -9.92 -1.51 10.90
CA ASP A 223 -11.15 -0.97 10.31
C ASP A 223 -12.38 -1.76 10.80
N PRO A 224 -13.47 -1.09 11.22
CA PRO A 224 -14.66 -1.76 11.78
C PRO A 224 -15.38 -2.69 10.79
N ARG A 225 -15.13 -2.58 9.48
CA ARG A 225 -15.66 -3.50 8.46
C ARG A 225 -14.93 -4.83 8.45
N ILE A 226 -13.70 -4.89 8.98
CA ILE A 226 -12.95 -6.13 9.10
C ILE A 226 -13.50 -6.94 10.28
N THR A 227 -14.03 -8.11 9.99
CA THR A 227 -14.57 -9.03 10.99
C THR A 227 -13.48 -9.59 11.89
N LYS A 228 -12.33 -9.92 11.31
CA LYS A 228 -11.14 -10.35 12.05
C LYS A 228 -9.88 -10.17 11.21
N SER A 229 -8.87 -9.58 11.84
CA SER A 229 -7.52 -9.47 11.28
C SER A 229 -6.60 -10.54 11.85
N PHE A 230 -5.75 -11.09 11.00
CA PHE A 230 -4.72 -12.06 11.32
C PHE A 230 -3.36 -11.40 11.10
N THR A 231 -2.66 -11.12 12.19
CA THR A 231 -1.27 -10.67 12.12
C THR A 231 -0.39 -11.88 11.85
N VAL A 232 0.36 -11.86 10.75
CA VAL A 232 1.23 -12.95 10.33
C VAL A 232 2.69 -12.51 10.39
N THR A 233 3.62 -13.46 10.52
CA THR A 233 5.07 -13.17 10.44
C THR A 233 5.71 -13.82 9.21
N SER A 234 4.96 -14.66 8.51
CA SER A 234 5.41 -15.33 7.30
C SER A 234 4.24 -15.85 6.45
N PRO A 235 4.48 -16.19 5.17
CA PRO A 235 3.49 -16.88 4.34
C PRO A 235 3.01 -18.22 4.92
N ILE A 236 3.86 -18.87 5.72
CA ILE A 236 3.49 -20.14 6.36
C ILE A 236 2.42 -19.91 7.43
N ASP A 237 2.52 -18.82 8.20
CA ASP A 237 1.50 -18.45 9.18
C ASP A 237 0.16 -18.17 8.48
N THR A 238 0.18 -17.43 7.36
CA THR A 238 -1.01 -17.17 6.53
C THR A 238 -1.68 -18.48 6.12
N LYS A 239 -0.90 -19.43 5.58
CA LYS A 239 -1.41 -20.76 5.19
C LYS A 239 -1.98 -21.53 6.38
N ASN A 240 -1.32 -21.46 7.55
CA ASN A 240 -1.78 -22.13 8.76
C ASN A 240 -3.14 -21.57 9.21
N PHE A 241 -3.27 -20.25 9.36
CA PHE A 241 -4.55 -19.63 9.74
C PHE A 241 -5.68 -19.94 8.76
N LEU A 242 -5.41 -19.90 7.46
CA LEU A 242 -6.39 -20.27 6.43
C LEU A 242 -6.79 -21.76 6.52
N SER A 243 -5.83 -22.63 6.82
CA SER A 243 -6.09 -24.05 7.04
C SER A 243 -7.00 -24.28 8.25
N GLU A 244 -6.78 -23.54 9.33
CA GLU A 244 -7.63 -23.60 10.53
C GLU A 244 -9.04 -23.10 10.26
N LEU A 245 -9.19 -22.02 9.49
CA LEU A 245 -10.50 -21.42 9.20
C LEU A 245 -11.36 -22.27 8.26
N PHE A 246 -10.76 -22.94 7.27
CA PHE A 246 -11.52 -23.48 6.13
C PHE A 246 -11.33 -24.99 5.90
N TYR A 247 -10.45 -25.64 6.65
CA TYR A 247 -10.10 -27.05 6.46
C TYR A 247 -10.06 -27.89 7.74
N LYS A 248 -9.97 -27.29 8.93
CA LYS A 248 -10.21 -28.02 10.18
C LYS A 248 -11.73 -28.24 10.34
N GLN A 249 -12.14 -29.50 10.35
CA GLN A 249 -13.48 -29.94 10.77
C GLN A 249 -13.55 -29.97 12.30
#